data_AF-A0A067FVK7-F1
#
_entry.id   AF-A0A067FVK7-F1
#
_cell.length_a   1.000
_cell.length_b   1.000
_cell.length_c   1.000
_cell.angle_alpha   90.00
_cell.angle_beta   90.00
_cell.angle_gamma   90.00
#
_symmetry.space_group_name_H-M   'P 1'
#
loop_
_entity.id
_entity.type
_entity.pdbx_description
1 polymer ?
#
loop_
_entity_poly.entity_id
_entity_poly.type
_entity_poly.pdbx_seq_one_letter_code
_entity_poly.pdbx_strand_id
1 'polypeptide(L)'
;MASCFRGGSGISSISSLPSLPHRTRLSVLPVKCLSSRQSRDSDSDSDLRTTPSPSSTSGFSPYGWCAGIGGVGFLETTYLSYLKLTNSDAFCPIGGASCGDVLNSDYAVVFGVPLPFIGMFAYGLVAVLGLLLARKSFPIGINESYGRLILLGSSTSMAAASAYFLYILSTNFSGATCSYCLTSALLSFSLFFISLKEFSVEEIQKVLGVQLCIASLVVAALSTSYSSIQPLSSSVAEANLPFFETEITTSSSPFALSLAKHLHAIGAKMYGAFWCSHCLEQKQMFGSEAVKQLNYVECFPDGYRKGTKIAKACSDAKIEGFPTWVINGQVLSGEQDLSDLAKASGFPEMSQPS
;
A
#
# COMPACT_ATOMS: atom_id res chain seq x y z
N MET A 1 -48.27 -6.16 24.12
CA MET A 1 -48.97 -6.22 25.42
C MET A 1 -48.61 -7.54 26.10
N ALA A 2 -48.65 -7.60 27.44
CA ALA A 2 -48.33 -8.76 28.32
C ALA A 2 -48.50 -10.17 27.70
N SER A 3 -47.53 -11.08 27.76
CA SER A 3 -46.96 -11.81 28.92
C SER A 3 -47.82 -12.98 29.47
N CYS A 4 -47.19 -14.16 29.50
CA CYS A 4 -47.20 -15.16 30.58
C CYS A 4 -48.25 -16.32 30.68
N PHE A 5 -47.67 -17.53 30.86
CA PHE A 5 -48.06 -18.67 31.73
C PHE A 5 -49.22 -19.66 31.42
N ARG A 6 -48.83 -20.85 30.92
CA ARG A 6 -48.79 -22.19 31.60
C ARG A 6 -50.04 -22.80 32.29
N GLY A 7 -50.40 -24.02 31.84
CA GLY A 7 -51.27 -25.02 32.53
C GLY A 7 -52.46 -25.50 31.68
N GLY A 8 -52.92 -26.76 31.68
CA GLY A 8 -52.44 -28.02 32.29
C GLY A 8 -53.40 -29.21 31.99
N SER A 9 -52.95 -30.44 32.27
CA SER A 9 -53.74 -31.66 32.57
C SER A 9 -54.84 -32.21 31.62
N GLY A 10 -54.58 -33.40 31.05
CA GLY A 10 -55.58 -34.44 30.73
C GLY A 10 -56.10 -34.52 29.27
N ILE A 11 -56.85 -35.56 28.86
CA ILE A 11 -57.06 -36.89 29.50
C ILE A 11 -57.39 -37.99 28.45
N SER A 12 -57.60 -39.24 28.87
CA SER A 12 -57.71 -40.49 28.09
C SER A 12 -58.90 -40.70 27.13
N SER A 13 -58.70 -41.55 26.12
CA SER A 13 -59.69 -42.56 25.67
C SER A 13 -58.98 -43.83 25.13
N ILE A 14 -59.67 -44.98 25.17
CA ILE A 14 -59.08 -46.33 25.21
C ILE A 14 -59.59 -47.22 24.07
N SER A 15 -58.70 -48.00 23.47
CA SER A 15 -58.96 -49.30 22.81
C SER A 15 -57.61 -50.01 22.60
N SER A 16 -57.40 -51.33 22.69
CA SER A 16 -58.08 -52.50 23.25
C SER A 16 -57.13 -53.69 22.97
N LEU A 17 -56.82 -54.50 23.98
CA LEU A 17 -55.91 -55.67 23.97
C LEU A 17 -56.58 -56.93 23.32
N PRO A 18 -55.88 -58.07 22.96
CA PRO A 18 -55.14 -58.90 23.94
C PRO A 18 -53.95 -59.82 23.51
N SER A 19 -53.09 -60.13 24.52
CA SER A 19 -52.35 -61.40 24.84
C SER A 19 -51.51 -62.17 23.77
N LEU A 20 -50.16 -62.27 23.84
CA LEU A 20 -49.26 -63.16 24.66
C LEU A 20 -48.97 -64.56 24.04
N PRO A 21 -47.85 -65.28 24.33
CA PRO A 21 -46.59 -64.92 25.03
C PRO A 21 -45.26 -65.38 24.34
N HIS A 22 -44.11 -65.13 25.01
CA HIS A 22 -42.95 -66.05 25.25
C HIS A 22 -41.50 -65.57 24.90
N ARG A 23 -40.87 -64.92 25.90
CA ARG A 23 -39.54 -65.21 26.50
C ARG A 23 -38.34 -65.65 25.61
N THR A 24 -37.42 -64.72 25.34
CA THR A 24 -35.95 -64.95 25.53
C THR A 24 -35.19 -63.63 25.75
N ARG A 25 -34.20 -63.64 26.67
CA ARG A 25 -33.21 -62.56 26.82
C ARG A 25 -31.98 -62.88 25.96
N LEU A 26 -31.35 -61.87 25.36
CA LEU A 26 -29.91 -61.91 25.07
C LEU A 26 -29.21 -60.75 25.79
N SER A 27 -28.32 -61.10 26.70
CA SER A 27 -27.25 -60.22 27.18
C SER A 27 -25.93 -60.81 26.68
N VAL A 28 -25.12 -60.03 25.99
CA VAL A 28 -23.78 -60.46 25.56
C VAL A 28 -22.77 -59.98 26.62
N LEU A 29 -21.96 -60.91 27.11
CA LEU A 29 -20.96 -60.73 28.18
C LEU A 29 -19.56 -60.43 27.62
N PRO A 30 -18.66 -59.81 28.42
CA PRO A 30 -17.29 -59.51 28.02
C PRO A 30 -16.29 -60.61 28.45
N VAL A 31 -15.26 -60.86 27.63
CA VAL A 31 -14.07 -61.68 27.98
C VAL A 31 -12.83 -61.02 27.31
N LYS A 32 -11.89 -60.39 28.02
CA LYS A 32 -10.80 -60.86 28.92
C LYS A 32 -9.54 -61.36 28.19
N CYS A 33 -8.38 -60.81 28.59
CA CYS A 33 -7.06 -60.99 27.98
C CYS A 33 -6.46 -62.40 28.21
N LEU A 34 -5.47 -62.76 27.37
CA LEU A 34 -4.51 -63.82 27.62
C LEU A 34 -3.07 -63.29 27.49
N SER A 35 -2.17 -63.89 28.28
CA SER A 35 -0.79 -63.48 28.46
C SER A 35 0.17 -64.44 27.77
N SER A 36 1.32 -63.95 27.30
CA SER A 36 2.51 -64.77 27.00
C SER A 36 3.65 -64.30 27.89
N ARG A 37 4.46 -65.24 28.40
CA ARG A 37 5.45 -65.02 29.46
C ARG A 37 6.71 -65.85 29.25
N GLN A 38 7.76 -65.22 28.75
CA GLN A 38 9.14 -65.73 28.71
C GLN A 38 10.05 -64.53 28.38
N SER A 39 11.20 -64.28 29.01
CA SER A 39 11.87 -64.83 30.20
C SER A 39 12.66 -63.69 30.88
N ARG A 40 13.09 -63.86 32.13
CA ARG A 40 14.10 -62.96 32.72
C ARG A 40 15.47 -63.37 32.20
N ASP A 41 16.33 -62.39 31.94
CA ASP A 41 17.69 -62.34 32.47
C ASP A 41 18.10 -60.88 32.63
N SER A 42 19.09 -60.63 33.48
CA SER A 42 19.60 -59.29 33.79
C SER A 42 21.05 -59.22 33.38
N ASP A 43 21.41 -58.19 32.62
CA ASP A 43 22.78 -57.70 32.58
C ASP A 43 22.77 -56.18 32.35
N SER A 44 23.76 -55.52 32.93
CA SER A 44 24.02 -54.09 32.74
C SER A 44 25.15 -53.95 31.75
N ASP A 45 25.03 -53.06 30.76
CA ASP A 45 26.21 -52.37 30.25
C ASP A 45 25.84 -51.06 29.54
N SER A 46 26.74 -50.10 29.72
CA SER A 46 26.74 -48.81 29.03
C SER A 46 27.58 -48.92 27.76
N ASP A 47 27.04 -48.52 26.60
CA ASP A 47 27.71 -47.46 25.82
C ASP A 47 26.95 -46.92 24.60
N LEU A 48 27.05 -45.60 24.47
CA LEU A 48 27.17 -44.79 23.25
C LEU A 48 26.67 -45.34 21.89
N ARG A 49 25.56 -44.77 21.40
CA ARG A 49 25.46 -44.28 20.00
C ARG A 49 24.39 -43.21 19.84
N THR A 50 24.83 -41.94 19.92
CA THR A 50 24.01 -40.77 19.62
C THR A 50 23.76 -40.67 18.11
N THR A 51 22.65 -41.25 17.64
CA THR A 51 22.11 -40.89 16.32
C THR A 51 21.27 -39.62 16.51
N PRO A 52 21.56 -38.50 15.83
CA PRO A 52 20.75 -37.30 15.96
C PRO A 52 19.36 -37.56 15.35
N SER A 53 18.33 -37.56 16.20
CA SER A 53 16.95 -37.44 15.74
C SER A 53 16.83 -36.21 14.84
N PRO A 54 16.11 -36.27 13.71
CA PRO A 54 16.07 -35.17 12.75
C PRO A 54 15.55 -33.92 13.44
N SER A 55 16.28 -32.82 13.26
CA SER A 55 15.96 -31.50 13.78
C SER A 55 14.48 -31.18 13.58
N SER A 56 13.77 -30.90 14.67
CA SER A 56 12.41 -30.41 14.62
C SER A 56 12.38 -29.08 13.87
N THR A 57 12.05 -29.11 12.58
CA THR A 57 11.72 -27.91 11.82
C THR A 57 10.54 -27.24 12.52
N SER A 58 10.80 -26.07 13.10
CA SER A 58 9.81 -25.25 13.77
C SER A 58 8.78 -24.78 12.75
N GLY A 59 7.71 -25.57 12.57
CA GLY A 59 6.61 -25.26 11.67
C GLY A 59 5.89 -24.00 12.17
N PHE A 60 6.25 -22.86 11.60
CA PHE A 60 5.61 -21.58 11.91
C PHE A 60 4.11 -21.67 11.58
N SER A 61 3.28 -21.39 12.58
CA SER A 61 1.82 -21.27 12.45
C SER A 61 1.47 -20.26 11.35
N PRO A 62 0.39 -20.45 10.57
CA PRO A 62 -0.05 -19.46 9.56
C PRO A 62 -0.28 -18.07 10.17
N TYR A 63 -0.81 -17.98 11.41
CA TYR A 63 -0.87 -16.74 12.17
C TYR A 63 0.49 -16.09 12.44
N GLY A 64 1.52 -16.91 12.68
CA GLY A 64 2.90 -16.45 12.85
C GLY A 64 3.47 -15.89 11.54
N TRP A 65 3.13 -16.48 10.40
CA TRP A 65 3.44 -15.90 9.09
C TRP A 65 2.72 -14.58 8.85
N CYS A 66 1.41 -14.48 9.15
CA CYS A 66 0.68 -13.22 9.09
C CYS A 66 1.29 -12.15 10.01
N ALA A 67 1.72 -12.52 11.22
CA ALA A 67 2.41 -11.61 12.14
C ALA A 67 3.75 -11.12 11.58
N GLY A 68 4.56 -12.02 10.99
CA GLY A 68 5.84 -11.69 10.39
C GLY A 68 5.72 -10.80 9.14
N ILE A 69 4.84 -11.16 8.21
CA ILE A 69 4.59 -10.40 6.97
C ILE A 69 3.98 -9.03 7.30
N GLY A 70 3.04 -8.98 8.26
CA GLY A 70 2.51 -7.71 8.80
C GLY A 70 3.61 -6.86 9.43
N GLY A 71 4.53 -7.45 10.20
CA GLY A 71 5.68 -6.74 10.76
C GLY A 71 6.63 -6.15 9.72
N VAL A 72 6.90 -6.88 8.63
CA VAL A 72 7.71 -6.38 7.50
C VAL A 72 7.02 -5.19 6.82
N GLY A 73 5.73 -5.31 6.49
CA GLY A 73 4.97 -4.21 5.88
C GLY A 73 4.83 -2.99 6.80
N PHE A 74 4.75 -3.20 8.12
CA PHE A 74 4.78 -2.13 9.12
C PHE A 74 6.12 -1.37 9.10
N LEU A 75 7.25 -2.08 9.02
CA LEU A 75 8.58 -1.47 8.94
C LEU A 75 8.77 -0.70 7.63
N GLU A 76 8.37 -1.29 6.49
CA GLU A 76 8.39 -0.65 5.17
C GLU A 76 7.59 0.67 5.19
N THR A 77 6.34 0.62 5.65
CA THR A 77 5.46 1.79 5.67
C THR A 77 5.88 2.82 6.71
N THR A 78 6.46 2.41 7.86
CA THR A 78 7.08 3.34 8.82
C THR A 78 8.26 4.09 8.21
N TYR A 79 9.11 3.41 7.42
CA TYR A 79 10.22 4.05 6.70
C TYR A 79 9.71 5.09 5.67
N LEU A 80 8.71 4.74 4.87
CA LEU A 80 8.09 5.67 3.92
C LEU A 80 7.39 6.85 4.63
N SER A 81 6.73 6.61 5.77
CA SER A 81 6.18 7.66 6.62
C SER A 81 7.24 8.60 7.17
N TYR A 82 8.41 8.09 7.58
CA TYR A 82 9.53 8.90 8.03
C TYR A 82 10.04 9.81 6.90
N LEU A 83 10.32 9.26 5.73
CA LEU A 83 10.75 10.04 4.55
C LEU A 83 9.76 11.15 4.18
N LYS A 84 8.45 10.85 4.23
CA LYS A 84 7.40 11.84 3.92
C LYS A 84 7.29 12.95 4.98
N LEU A 85 7.69 12.69 6.22
CA LEU A 85 7.76 13.71 7.28
C LEU A 85 9.04 14.55 7.21
N THR A 86 10.15 13.97 6.78
CA THR A 86 11.44 14.67 6.67
C THR A 86 11.67 15.32 5.30
N ASN A 87 10.72 15.18 4.37
CA ASN A 87 10.85 15.57 2.95
C ASN A 87 12.17 15.05 2.35
N SER A 88 12.45 13.77 2.55
CA SER A 88 13.68 13.11 2.10
C SER A 88 13.38 12.10 1.01
N ASP A 89 14.25 12.00 0.01
CA ASP A 89 14.06 11.09 -1.11
C ASP A 89 14.14 9.61 -0.72
N ALA A 90 13.32 8.80 -1.38
CA ALA A 90 13.32 7.36 -1.20
C ALA A 90 14.47 6.70 -1.98
N PHE A 91 15.21 5.82 -1.31
CA PHE A 91 16.20 4.98 -1.99
C PHE A 91 15.50 3.90 -2.81
N CYS A 92 15.41 4.09 -4.13
CA CYS A 92 14.72 3.15 -5.03
C CYS A 92 15.72 2.27 -5.80
N PRO A 93 16.04 1.04 -5.34
CA PRO A 93 17.07 0.19 -5.93
C PRO A 93 16.73 -0.34 -7.33
N ILE A 94 15.44 -0.32 -7.69
CA ILE A 94 14.93 -0.71 -9.01
C ILE A 94 13.93 0.40 -9.41
N GLY A 95 14.25 1.14 -10.48
CA GLY A 95 13.39 2.19 -11.05
C GLY A 95 13.97 3.62 -11.03
N GLY A 96 15.01 3.90 -10.25
CA GLY A 96 15.63 5.23 -10.19
C GLY A 96 14.65 6.34 -9.73
N ALA A 97 14.81 7.55 -10.26
CA ALA A 97 13.99 8.71 -9.91
C ALA A 97 12.47 8.49 -10.07
N SER A 98 12.04 7.65 -11.03
CA SER A 98 10.63 7.37 -11.31
C SER A 98 9.81 6.80 -10.13
N CYS A 99 10.50 6.26 -9.13
CA CYS A 99 9.91 5.75 -7.90
C CYS A 99 9.66 6.87 -6.86
N GLY A 100 10.48 7.93 -6.87
CA GLY A 100 10.24 9.16 -6.12
C GLY A 100 9.00 9.90 -6.63
N ASP A 101 8.85 10.02 -7.95
CA ASP A 101 7.67 10.63 -8.59
C ASP A 101 6.36 10.00 -8.10
N VAL A 102 6.30 8.66 -8.03
CA VAL A 102 5.11 7.94 -7.54
C VAL A 102 4.85 8.24 -6.05
N LEU A 103 5.88 8.23 -5.20
CA LEU A 103 5.77 8.49 -3.75
C LEU A 103 5.51 9.97 -3.41
N ASN A 104 5.79 10.88 -4.34
CA ASN A 104 5.55 12.31 -4.20
C ASN A 104 4.33 12.84 -4.95
N SER A 105 3.76 12.06 -5.88
CA SER A 105 2.52 12.38 -6.56
C SER A 105 1.30 12.55 -5.64
N ASP A 106 0.26 13.19 -6.15
CA ASP A 106 -1.06 13.30 -5.52
C ASP A 106 -1.65 11.94 -5.10
N TYR A 107 -1.32 10.85 -5.82
CA TYR A 107 -1.77 9.50 -5.49
C TYR A 107 -1.19 8.96 -4.17
N ALA A 108 -0.10 9.54 -3.67
CA ALA A 108 0.49 9.21 -2.37
C ALA A 108 -0.32 9.75 -1.17
N VAL A 109 -1.44 10.45 -1.40
CA VAL A 109 -2.33 10.99 -0.37
C VAL A 109 -3.77 10.50 -0.58
N VAL A 110 -4.42 10.02 0.49
CA VAL A 110 -5.81 9.55 0.49
C VAL A 110 -6.59 10.32 1.55
N PHE A 111 -7.66 11.00 1.16
CA PHE A 111 -8.43 11.91 2.05
C PHE A 111 -7.57 12.90 2.86
N GLY A 112 -6.48 13.42 2.28
CA GLY A 112 -5.54 14.32 2.95
C GLY A 112 -4.53 13.64 3.90
N VAL A 113 -4.59 12.32 4.07
CA VAL A 113 -3.65 11.54 4.87
C VAL A 113 -2.63 10.86 3.94
N PRO A 114 -1.30 11.00 4.16
CA PRO A 114 -0.32 10.28 3.37
C PRO A 114 -0.50 8.76 3.48
N LEU A 115 -0.53 8.09 2.33
CA LEU A 115 -0.77 6.66 2.18
C LEU A 115 0.14 5.77 3.05
N PRO A 116 1.44 6.09 3.26
CA PRO A 116 2.28 5.33 4.20
C PRO A 116 1.71 5.21 5.62
N PHE A 117 1.03 6.23 6.16
CA PHE A 117 0.42 6.15 7.50
C PHE A 117 -0.78 5.18 7.54
N ILE A 118 -1.57 5.14 6.47
CA ILE A 118 -2.69 4.20 6.32
C ILE A 118 -2.14 2.77 6.24
N GLY A 119 -1.09 2.57 5.45
CA GLY A 119 -0.36 1.31 5.36
C GLY A 119 0.21 0.86 6.72
N MET A 120 0.87 1.77 7.44
CA MET A 120 1.43 1.52 8.78
C MET A 120 0.35 1.07 9.77
N PHE A 121 -0.83 1.72 9.77
CA PHE A 121 -1.95 1.26 10.58
C PHE A 121 -2.45 -0.13 10.17
N ALA A 122 -2.65 -0.37 8.87
CA ALA A 122 -3.19 -1.64 8.36
C ALA A 122 -2.26 -2.83 8.60
N TYR A 123 -0.97 -2.69 8.26
CA TYR A 123 0.05 -3.71 8.53
C TYR A 123 0.27 -3.93 10.03
N GLY A 124 0.26 -2.86 10.83
CA GLY A 124 0.34 -2.96 12.29
C GLY A 124 -0.83 -3.73 12.90
N LEU A 125 -2.06 -3.49 12.43
CA LEU A 125 -3.26 -4.22 12.84
C LEU A 125 -3.15 -5.72 12.51
N VAL A 126 -2.72 -6.05 11.28
CA VAL A 126 -2.49 -7.45 10.87
C VAL A 126 -1.39 -8.12 11.70
N ALA A 127 -0.29 -7.41 11.96
CA ALA A 127 0.82 -7.93 12.78
C ALA A 127 0.35 -8.27 14.20
N VAL A 128 -0.41 -7.38 14.83
CA VAL A 128 -0.98 -7.59 16.16
C VAL A 128 -2.01 -8.72 16.15
N LEU A 129 -2.96 -8.74 15.22
CA LEU A 129 -3.97 -9.80 15.13
C LEU A 129 -3.34 -11.18 14.93
N GLY A 130 -2.38 -11.30 14.00
CA GLY A 130 -1.60 -12.52 13.79
C GLY A 130 -0.89 -12.97 15.07
N LEU A 131 -0.29 -12.05 15.83
CA LEU A 131 0.38 -12.38 17.08
C LEU A 131 -0.60 -12.84 18.18
N LEU A 132 -1.76 -12.19 18.31
CA LEU A 132 -2.81 -12.55 19.29
C LEU A 132 -3.41 -13.93 18.97
N LEU A 133 -3.69 -14.20 17.69
CA LEU A 133 -4.17 -15.51 17.21
C LEU A 133 -3.11 -16.61 17.41
N ALA A 134 -1.85 -16.35 17.04
CA ALA A 134 -0.74 -17.30 17.23
C ALA A 134 -0.50 -17.65 18.71
N ARG A 135 -0.63 -16.67 19.61
CA ARG A 135 -0.47 -16.87 21.07
C ARG A 135 -1.76 -17.34 21.76
N LYS A 136 -2.89 -17.38 21.06
CA LYS A 136 -4.25 -17.57 21.63
C LYS A 136 -4.57 -16.61 22.78
N SER A 137 -3.93 -15.45 22.79
CA SER A 137 -4.03 -14.45 23.85
C SER A 137 -5.02 -13.37 23.41
N PHE A 138 -6.30 -13.56 23.66
CA PHE A 138 -7.33 -12.63 23.21
C PHE A 138 -7.67 -11.59 24.28
N PRO A 139 -7.77 -10.28 23.94
CA PRO A 139 -8.34 -9.28 24.83
C PRO A 139 -9.84 -9.53 25.03
N ILE A 140 -10.36 -9.04 26.16
CA ILE A 140 -11.76 -9.23 26.58
C ILE A 140 -12.71 -8.72 25.48
N GLY A 141 -13.44 -9.64 24.85
CA GLY A 141 -14.43 -9.33 23.80
C GLY A 141 -14.10 -9.84 22.40
N ILE A 142 -12.85 -10.24 22.12
CA ILE A 142 -12.49 -10.88 20.83
C ILE A 142 -12.39 -12.39 21.05
N ASN A 143 -13.08 -13.18 20.22
CA ASN A 143 -12.91 -14.63 20.15
C ASN A 143 -12.11 -15.03 18.89
N GLU A 144 -11.61 -16.26 18.85
CA GLU A 144 -10.76 -16.76 17.74
C GLU A 144 -11.46 -16.63 16.38
N SER A 145 -12.76 -16.93 16.30
CA SER A 145 -13.56 -16.81 15.08
C SER A 145 -13.68 -15.36 14.58
N TYR A 146 -13.90 -14.39 15.48
CA TYR A 146 -13.99 -12.98 15.11
C TYR A 146 -12.61 -12.41 14.76
N GLY A 147 -11.55 -12.84 15.46
CA GLY A 147 -10.16 -12.51 15.11
C GLY A 147 -9.80 -12.97 13.69
N ARG A 148 -10.14 -14.22 13.33
CA ARG A 148 -10.00 -14.76 11.96
C ARG A 148 -10.77 -13.93 10.93
N LEU A 149 -12.01 -13.53 11.23
CA LEU A 149 -12.83 -12.72 10.31
C LEU A 149 -12.28 -11.30 10.12
N ILE A 150 -11.78 -10.65 11.18
CA ILE A 150 -11.10 -9.34 11.06
C ILE A 150 -9.80 -9.49 10.26
N LEU A 151 -9.00 -10.53 10.52
CA LEU A 151 -7.76 -10.79 9.77
C LEU A 151 -8.05 -10.97 8.28
N LEU A 152 -9.05 -11.79 7.93
CA LEU A 152 -9.47 -11.96 6.54
C LEU A 152 -9.95 -10.64 5.94
N GLY A 153 -10.90 -9.94 6.57
CA GLY A 153 -11.44 -8.67 6.06
C GLY A 153 -10.39 -7.56 5.91
N SER A 154 -9.43 -7.44 6.83
CA SER A 154 -8.33 -6.48 6.70
C SER A 154 -7.36 -6.88 5.58
N SER A 155 -7.00 -8.16 5.47
CA SER A 155 -6.14 -8.64 4.36
C SER A 155 -6.80 -8.45 2.99
N THR A 156 -8.12 -8.68 2.85
CA THR A 156 -8.89 -8.39 1.63
C THR A 156 -8.89 -6.89 1.31
N SER A 157 -9.10 -6.04 2.32
CA SER A 157 -9.06 -4.59 2.16
C SER A 157 -7.70 -4.11 1.64
N MET A 158 -6.62 -4.61 2.24
CA MET A 158 -5.24 -4.31 1.82
C MET A 158 -4.95 -4.82 0.40
N ALA A 159 -5.34 -6.05 0.07
CA ALA A 159 -5.15 -6.60 -1.27
C ALA A 159 -5.96 -5.85 -2.34
N ALA A 160 -7.20 -5.43 -2.03
CA ALA A 160 -8.03 -4.62 -2.93
C ALA A 160 -7.42 -3.22 -3.15
N ALA A 161 -6.93 -2.58 -2.09
CA ALA A 161 -6.21 -1.31 -2.19
C ALA A 161 -4.92 -1.44 -3.00
N SER A 162 -4.09 -2.46 -2.74
CA SER A 162 -2.88 -2.74 -3.51
C SER A 162 -3.16 -3.00 -4.99
N ALA A 163 -4.21 -3.76 -5.32
CA ALA A 163 -4.64 -3.98 -6.70
C ALA A 163 -5.01 -2.65 -7.40
N TYR A 164 -5.70 -1.77 -6.68
CA TYR A 164 -6.08 -0.45 -7.17
C TYR A 164 -4.88 0.48 -7.37
N PHE A 165 -3.90 0.47 -6.46
CA PHE A 165 -2.66 1.23 -6.63
C PHE A 165 -1.78 0.70 -7.77
N LEU A 166 -1.72 -0.62 -7.97
CA LEU A 166 -1.05 -1.20 -9.15
C LEU A 166 -1.76 -0.83 -10.46
N TYR A 167 -3.10 -0.74 -10.46
CA TYR A 167 -3.86 -0.20 -11.59
C TYR A 167 -3.51 1.26 -11.88
N ILE A 168 -3.42 2.13 -10.86
CA ILE A 168 -2.96 3.53 -11.03
C ILE A 168 -1.53 3.57 -11.58
N LEU A 169 -0.60 2.82 -10.98
CA LEU A 169 0.80 2.77 -11.40
C LEU A 169 0.92 2.36 -12.88
N SER A 170 0.18 1.33 -13.29
CA SER A 170 0.17 0.84 -14.67
C SER A 170 -0.46 1.81 -15.67
N THR A 171 -1.39 2.67 -15.25
CA THR A 171 -2.16 3.54 -16.16
C THR A 171 -1.62 4.97 -16.23
N ASN A 172 -1.37 5.58 -15.07
CA ASN A 172 -0.96 6.99 -14.97
C ASN A 172 0.56 7.17 -15.02
N PHE A 173 1.34 6.16 -14.58
CA PHE A 173 2.80 6.19 -14.55
C PHE A 173 3.40 5.17 -15.52
N SER A 174 2.87 5.13 -16.75
CA SER A 174 3.30 4.20 -17.80
C SER A 174 4.81 4.30 -18.05
N GLY A 175 5.57 3.29 -17.60
CA GLY A 175 7.03 3.22 -17.72
C GLY A 175 7.81 3.42 -16.41
N ALA A 176 7.17 3.93 -15.35
CA ALA A 176 7.77 4.00 -14.02
C ALA A 176 7.72 2.64 -13.30
N THR A 177 8.69 2.39 -12.42
CA THR A 177 8.66 1.21 -11.53
C THR A 177 8.93 1.63 -10.09
N CYS A 178 7.95 1.45 -9.21
CA CYS A 178 8.09 1.74 -7.78
C CYS A 178 8.27 0.45 -6.97
N SER A 179 9.52 0.14 -6.61
CA SER A 179 9.89 -1.06 -5.85
C SER A 179 9.12 -1.22 -4.52
N TYR A 180 8.80 -0.13 -3.84
CA TYR A 180 7.96 -0.13 -2.63
C TYR A 180 6.50 -0.51 -2.92
N CYS A 181 5.87 0.08 -3.95
CA CYS A 181 4.50 -0.30 -4.33
C CYS A 181 4.39 -1.78 -4.70
N LEU A 182 5.40 -2.33 -5.39
CA LEU A 182 5.47 -3.76 -5.71
C LEU A 182 5.66 -4.63 -4.45
N THR A 183 6.57 -4.23 -3.54
CA THR A 183 6.79 -4.94 -2.27
C THR A 183 5.51 -4.99 -1.44
N SER A 184 4.89 -3.84 -1.17
CA SER A 184 3.64 -3.76 -0.42
C SER A 184 2.50 -4.54 -1.08
N ALA A 185 2.39 -4.55 -2.41
CA ALA A 185 1.43 -5.40 -3.11
C ALA A 185 1.69 -6.90 -2.87
N LEU A 186 2.95 -7.35 -2.99
CA LEU A 186 3.33 -8.74 -2.71
C LEU A 186 3.03 -9.15 -1.27
N LEU A 187 3.31 -8.28 -0.29
CA LEU A 187 2.98 -8.52 1.13
C LEU A 187 1.46 -8.63 1.33
N SER A 188 0.68 -7.69 0.78
CA SER A 188 -0.78 -7.66 0.92
C SER A 188 -1.47 -8.86 0.26
N PHE A 189 -1.08 -9.25 -0.96
CA PHE A 189 -1.59 -10.47 -1.58
C PHE A 189 -1.18 -11.74 -0.80
N SER A 190 0.05 -11.79 -0.28
CA SER A 190 0.50 -12.93 0.54
C SER A 190 -0.35 -13.08 1.80
N LEU A 191 -0.63 -11.99 2.52
CA LEU A 191 -1.52 -11.98 3.69
C LEU A 191 -2.92 -12.47 3.35
N PHE A 192 -3.49 -12.02 2.22
CA PHE A 192 -4.80 -12.46 1.75
C PHE A 192 -4.84 -13.96 1.42
N PHE A 193 -3.85 -14.47 0.67
CA PHE A 193 -3.79 -15.90 0.34
C PHE A 193 -3.51 -16.81 1.54
N ILE A 194 -2.74 -16.36 2.54
CA ILE A 194 -2.56 -17.10 3.79
C ILE A 194 -3.87 -17.11 4.58
N SER A 195 -4.52 -15.95 4.74
CA SER A 195 -5.78 -15.82 5.46
C SER A 195 -6.90 -16.65 4.83
N LEU A 196 -7.02 -16.68 3.49
CA LEU A 196 -7.98 -17.52 2.78
C LEU A 196 -7.80 -19.03 3.06
N LYS A 197 -6.55 -19.50 3.19
CA LYS A 197 -6.26 -20.93 3.42
C LYS A 197 -6.67 -21.45 4.81
N GLU A 198 -7.03 -20.56 5.73
CA GLU A 198 -7.45 -20.95 7.09
C GLU A 198 -8.95 -21.26 7.23
N PHE A 199 -9.73 -20.94 6.21
CA PHE A 199 -11.19 -21.15 6.16
C PHE A 199 -11.53 -22.37 5.30
N SER A 200 -12.56 -23.11 5.69
CA SER A 200 -13.09 -24.20 4.87
C SER A 200 -13.82 -23.66 3.64
N VAL A 201 -14.05 -24.51 2.63
CA VAL A 201 -14.78 -24.10 1.41
C VAL A 201 -16.20 -23.64 1.75
N GLU A 202 -16.86 -24.29 2.71
CA GLU A 202 -18.20 -23.95 3.20
C GLU A 202 -18.22 -22.63 3.98
N GLU A 203 -17.13 -22.27 4.66
CA GLU A 203 -16.96 -20.96 5.30
C GLU A 203 -16.70 -19.87 4.27
N ILE A 204 -15.82 -20.13 3.28
CA ILE A 204 -15.53 -19.21 2.18
C ILE A 204 -16.82 -18.83 1.44
N GLN A 205 -17.69 -19.79 1.11
CA GLN A 205 -18.99 -19.51 0.48
C GLN A 205 -19.88 -18.56 1.30
N LYS A 206 -19.83 -18.62 2.64
CA LYS A 206 -20.61 -17.74 3.53
C LYS A 206 -20.02 -16.33 3.63
N VAL A 207 -18.69 -16.20 3.62
CA VAL A 207 -18.02 -14.89 3.76
C VAL A 207 -17.77 -14.20 2.42
N LEU A 208 -17.83 -14.90 1.29
CA LEU A 208 -17.53 -14.36 -0.05
C LEU A 208 -18.29 -13.07 -0.35
N GLY A 209 -19.59 -13.03 -0.08
CA GLY A 209 -20.41 -11.82 -0.27
C GLY A 209 -19.89 -10.63 0.53
N VAL A 210 -19.53 -10.85 1.80
CA VAL A 210 -18.95 -9.82 2.68
C VAL A 210 -17.58 -9.37 2.17
N GLN A 211 -16.72 -10.29 1.73
CA GLN A 211 -15.40 -9.95 1.19
C GLN A 211 -15.49 -9.15 -0.12
N LEU A 212 -16.43 -9.49 -1.01
CA LEU A 212 -16.71 -8.72 -2.22
C LEU A 212 -17.27 -7.33 -1.90
N CYS A 213 -18.13 -7.20 -0.88
CA CYS A 213 -18.57 -5.90 -0.38
C CYS A 213 -17.43 -5.07 0.23
N ILE A 214 -16.51 -5.67 0.99
CA ILE A 214 -15.33 -4.96 1.51
C ILE A 214 -14.45 -4.47 0.36
N ALA A 215 -14.13 -5.34 -0.60
CA ALA A 215 -13.31 -4.99 -1.76
C ALA A 215 -13.95 -3.88 -2.61
N SER A 216 -15.27 -3.95 -2.87
CA SER A 216 -15.96 -2.92 -3.65
C SER A 216 -16.08 -1.59 -2.89
N LEU A 217 -16.28 -1.61 -1.58
CA LEU A 217 -16.25 -0.40 -0.74
C LEU A 217 -14.86 0.26 -0.72
N VAL A 218 -13.78 -0.51 -0.65
CA VAL A 218 -12.40 0.00 -0.72
C VAL A 218 -12.13 0.63 -2.09
N VAL A 219 -12.45 -0.08 -3.17
CA VAL A 219 -12.28 0.45 -4.54
C VAL A 219 -13.13 1.70 -4.76
N ALA A 220 -14.37 1.73 -4.26
CA ALA A 220 -15.23 2.91 -4.34
C ALA A 220 -14.67 4.09 -3.53
N ALA A 221 -14.22 3.86 -2.28
CA ALA A 221 -13.64 4.91 -1.43
C ALA A 221 -12.36 5.50 -2.01
N LEU A 222 -11.44 4.65 -2.50
CA LEU A 222 -10.24 5.11 -3.23
C LEU A 222 -10.64 5.86 -4.49
N SER A 223 -11.55 5.31 -5.31
CA SER A 223 -12.04 5.99 -6.51
C SER A 223 -12.68 7.34 -6.20
N THR A 224 -13.42 7.51 -5.11
CA THR A 224 -13.95 8.81 -4.68
C THR A 224 -12.82 9.76 -4.24
N SER A 225 -11.87 9.30 -3.42
CA SER A 225 -10.69 10.11 -3.02
C SER A 225 -9.92 10.62 -4.25
N TYR A 226 -9.69 9.76 -5.23
CA TYR A 226 -8.96 10.09 -6.46
C TYR A 226 -9.83 10.68 -7.58
N SER A 227 -11.16 10.70 -7.46
CA SER A 227 -12.02 11.47 -8.36
C SER A 227 -11.94 12.96 -8.07
N SER A 228 -11.62 13.34 -6.83
CA SER A 228 -11.22 14.71 -6.50
C SER A 228 -9.82 15.05 -7.04
N ILE A 229 -8.95 14.03 -7.15
CA ILE A 229 -7.73 14.07 -7.97
C ILE A 229 -8.09 13.72 -9.43
N GLN A 230 -9.13 14.37 -9.98
CA GLN A 230 -9.13 14.59 -11.41
C GLN A 230 -7.83 15.33 -11.71
N PRO A 231 -6.93 14.78 -12.54
CA PRO A 231 -5.73 15.50 -12.87
C PRO A 231 -6.14 16.82 -13.52
N LEU A 232 -5.50 17.91 -13.12
CA LEU A 232 -5.38 19.14 -13.90
C LEU A 232 -4.50 18.90 -15.16
N SER A 233 -4.72 17.76 -15.80
CA SER A 233 -4.04 17.14 -16.93
C SER A 233 -5.05 16.28 -17.74
N SER A 234 -6.10 15.73 -17.12
CA SER A 234 -7.20 15.05 -17.82
C SER A 234 -8.40 15.98 -18.08
N SER A 235 -8.70 16.90 -17.15
CA SER A 235 -9.62 18.01 -17.48
C SER A 235 -9.01 18.94 -18.55
N VAL A 236 -7.69 19.05 -18.60
CA VAL A 236 -6.96 19.78 -19.64
C VAL A 236 -7.19 19.20 -21.03
N ALA A 237 -7.36 17.88 -21.18
CA ALA A 237 -7.66 17.26 -22.47
C ALA A 237 -8.98 17.73 -23.12
N GLU A 238 -9.87 18.38 -22.36
CA GLU A 238 -11.17 18.92 -22.81
C GLU A 238 -11.43 20.40 -22.43
N ALA A 239 -10.63 21.01 -21.54
CA ALA A 239 -10.81 22.39 -21.11
C ALA A 239 -10.16 23.41 -22.09
N ASN A 240 -10.88 24.51 -22.32
CA ASN A 240 -10.28 25.73 -22.85
C ASN A 240 -9.66 26.51 -21.68
N LEU A 241 -8.36 26.34 -21.43
CA LEU A 241 -7.63 27.12 -20.44
C LEU A 241 -7.16 28.45 -21.06
N PRO A 242 -7.70 29.62 -20.64
CA PRO A 242 -7.04 30.88 -20.94
C PRO A 242 -5.68 30.94 -20.23
N PHE A 243 -4.72 31.64 -20.82
CA PHE A 243 -3.46 31.96 -20.15
C PHE A 243 -3.72 32.75 -18.87
N PHE A 244 -3.02 32.41 -17.80
CA PHE A 244 -2.98 33.16 -16.55
C PHE A 244 -1.55 33.20 -16.02
N GLU A 245 -1.16 34.30 -15.39
CA GLU A 245 0.13 34.40 -14.71
C GLU A 245 0.04 33.78 -13.32
N THR A 246 1.06 33.00 -12.95
CA THR A 246 1.18 32.41 -11.62
C THR A 246 1.95 33.36 -10.69
N GLU A 247 1.36 33.68 -9.53
CA GLU A 247 2.01 34.51 -8.52
C GLU A 247 3.08 33.71 -7.76
N ILE A 248 4.29 34.26 -7.70
CA ILE A 248 5.40 33.69 -6.93
C ILE A 248 5.43 34.38 -5.56
N THR A 249 5.12 33.61 -4.52
CA THR A 249 4.88 34.10 -3.16
C THR A 249 6.11 34.00 -2.26
N THR A 250 7.12 33.25 -2.66
CA THR A 250 8.41 33.17 -1.95
C THR A 250 9.33 34.35 -2.27
N SER A 251 10.13 34.74 -1.28
CA SER A 251 11.20 35.74 -1.43
C SER A 251 12.49 35.08 -1.92
N SER A 252 13.26 35.78 -2.76
CA SER A 252 14.47 35.20 -3.35
C SER A 252 15.65 35.23 -2.39
N SER A 253 16.38 34.13 -2.29
CA SER A 253 17.66 34.10 -1.56
C SER A 253 18.78 34.81 -2.35
N PRO A 254 19.86 35.29 -1.69
CA PRO A 254 21.02 35.84 -2.37
C PRO A 254 21.67 34.84 -3.36
N PHE A 255 21.62 33.55 -3.03
CA PHE A 255 22.06 32.47 -3.91
C PHE A 255 21.17 32.35 -5.15
N ALA A 256 19.85 32.25 -4.98
CA ALA A 256 18.90 32.17 -6.09
C ALA A 256 19.02 33.38 -7.04
N LEU A 257 19.15 34.59 -6.49
CA LEU A 257 19.39 35.82 -7.28
C LEU A 257 20.69 35.78 -8.09
N SER A 258 21.76 35.22 -7.52
CA SER A 258 23.07 35.15 -8.18
C SER A 258 23.10 34.05 -9.25
N LEU A 259 22.52 32.89 -8.93
CA LEU A 259 22.36 31.76 -9.85
C LEU A 259 21.45 32.13 -11.03
N ALA A 260 20.32 32.79 -10.79
CA ALA A 260 19.41 33.19 -11.87
C ALA A 260 20.06 34.18 -12.85
N LYS A 261 20.89 35.12 -12.35
CA LYS A 261 21.70 36.01 -13.20
C LYS A 261 22.76 35.26 -14.01
N HIS A 262 23.40 34.24 -13.43
CA HIS A 262 24.36 33.40 -14.14
C HIS A 262 23.68 32.57 -15.24
N LEU A 263 22.59 31.88 -14.90
CA LEU A 263 21.75 31.14 -15.86
C LEU A 263 21.27 32.05 -17.01
N HIS A 264 20.87 33.29 -16.69
CA HIS A 264 20.55 34.30 -17.70
C HIS A 264 21.74 34.57 -18.64
N ALA A 265 22.91 34.89 -18.07
CA ALA A 265 24.11 35.29 -18.79
C ALA A 265 24.68 34.19 -19.71
N ILE A 266 24.59 32.91 -19.31
CA ILE A 266 25.00 31.78 -20.17
C ILE A 266 23.91 31.36 -21.18
N GLY A 267 22.75 32.04 -21.19
CA GLY A 267 21.64 31.71 -22.09
C GLY A 267 20.92 30.40 -21.75
N ALA A 268 21.04 29.91 -20.51
CA ALA A 268 20.30 28.75 -20.03
C ALA A 268 18.79 29.07 -20.04
N LYS A 269 17.97 28.10 -20.47
CA LYS A 269 16.52 28.27 -20.63
C LYS A 269 15.74 27.27 -19.81
N MET A 270 14.63 27.72 -19.24
CA MET A 270 13.62 26.88 -18.60
C MET A 270 12.37 26.88 -19.47
N TYR A 271 12.02 25.74 -20.04
CA TYR A 271 10.80 25.55 -20.81
C TYR A 271 9.68 25.05 -19.89
N GLY A 272 8.49 25.64 -19.98
CA GLY A 272 7.36 25.29 -19.11
C GLY A 272 6.00 25.65 -19.70
N ALA A 273 4.97 25.38 -18.92
CA ALA A 273 3.59 25.77 -19.22
C ALA A 273 2.98 26.51 -18.02
N PHE A 274 2.09 27.47 -18.26
CA PHE A 274 1.51 28.30 -17.19
C PHE A 274 0.70 27.52 -16.12
N TRP A 275 0.16 26.34 -16.47
CA TRP A 275 -0.60 25.46 -15.57
C TRP A 275 0.23 24.32 -14.93
N CYS A 276 1.53 24.25 -15.21
CA CYS A 276 2.40 23.17 -14.75
C CYS A 276 2.82 23.39 -13.29
N SER A 277 2.44 22.46 -12.39
CA SER A 277 2.77 22.52 -10.95
C SER A 277 4.28 22.54 -10.69
N HIS A 278 5.03 21.59 -11.24
CA HIS A 278 6.50 21.55 -11.14
C HIS A 278 7.19 22.78 -11.77
N CYS A 279 6.53 23.47 -12.69
CA CYS A 279 7.03 24.73 -13.25
C CYS A 279 6.80 25.91 -12.29
N LEU A 280 5.77 25.83 -11.45
CA LEU A 280 5.51 26.78 -10.38
C LEU A 280 6.44 26.50 -9.18
N GLU A 281 6.59 25.25 -8.76
CA GLU A 281 7.48 24.81 -7.68
C GLU A 281 8.93 25.24 -7.96
N GLN A 282 9.45 24.97 -9.16
CA GLN A 282 10.77 25.42 -9.60
C GLN A 282 10.91 26.95 -9.53
N LYS A 283 9.88 27.71 -9.92
CA LYS A 283 9.88 29.19 -9.82
C LYS A 283 9.84 29.67 -8.37
N GLN A 284 9.13 28.96 -7.49
CA GLN A 284 9.07 29.24 -6.05
C GLN A 284 10.41 28.96 -5.35
N MET A 285 11.22 27.99 -5.81
CA MET A 285 12.60 27.84 -5.30
C MET A 285 13.47 29.07 -5.58
N PHE A 286 13.32 29.68 -6.76
CA PHE A 286 14.06 30.90 -7.11
C PHE A 286 13.54 32.12 -6.34
N GLY A 287 12.22 32.23 -6.18
CA GLY A 287 11.58 33.39 -5.54
C GLY A 287 11.28 34.55 -6.49
N SER A 288 10.45 35.48 -6.01
CA SER A 288 9.75 36.49 -6.82
C SER A 288 10.66 37.48 -7.58
N GLU A 289 11.90 37.66 -7.15
CA GLU A 289 12.89 38.58 -7.72
C GLU A 289 13.88 37.85 -8.65
N ALA A 290 14.33 36.65 -8.27
CA ALA A 290 15.26 35.85 -9.07
C ALA A 290 14.58 35.24 -10.30
N VAL A 291 13.32 34.79 -10.17
CA VAL A 291 12.54 34.24 -11.30
C VAL A 291 12.45 35.21 -12.48
N LYS A 292 12.42 36.52 -12.20
CA LYS A 292 12.37 37.61 -13.20
C LYS A 292 13.66 37.74 -14.02
N GLN A 293 14.76 37.09 -13.61
CA GLN A 293 16.02 37.04 -14.35
C GLN A 293 16.09 35.82 -15.28
N LEU A 294 15.29 34.77 -15.05
CA LEU A 294 15.40 33.52 -15.82
C LEU A 294 14.94 33.70 -17.27
N ASN A 295 15.60 33.02 -18.21
CA ASN A 295 15.10 32.86 -19.57
C ASN A 295 13.98 31.79 -19.59
N TYR A 296 12.85 32.09 -18.97
CA TYR A 296 11.67 31.23 -19.02
C TYR A 296 11.02 31.32 -20.41
N VAL A 297 10.71 30.16 -21.00
CA VAL A 297 10.00 30.03 -22.26
C VAL A 297 8.63 29.40 -21.99
N GLU A 298 7.59 30.22 -22.07
CA GLU A 298 6.21 29.76 -22.01
C GLU A 298 5.86 29.03 -23.31
N CYS A 299 5.48 27.76 -23.20
CA CYS A 299 5.16 26.94 -24.36
C CYS A 299 3.71 27.08 -24.83
N PHE A 300 2.84 27.74 -24.07
CA PHE A 300 1.44 27.96 -24.42
C PHE A 300 0.97 29.40 -24.07
N PRO A 301 1.58 30.44 -24.67
CA PRO A 301 1.29 31.84 -24.34
C PRO A 301 -0.16 32.25 -24.66
N ASP A 302 -0.80 31.60 -25.64
CA ASP A 302 -2.19 31.88 -26.04
C ASP A 302 -3.24 31.06 -25.26
N GLY A 303 -2.84 30.36 -24.21
CA GLY A 303 -3.67 29.39 -23.49
C GLY A 303 -3.58 27.97 -24.07
N TYR A 304 -4.24 27.02 -23.40
CA TYR A 304 -4.35 25.63 -23.85
C TYR A 304 -5.76 25.27 -24.29
N ARG A 305 -5.86 24.54 -25.40
CA ARG A 305 -7.07 23.90 -25.91
C ARG A 305 -6.66 22.58 -26.57
N LYS A 306 -7.59 21.64 -26.71
CA LYS A 306 -7.36 20.40 -27.45
C LYS A 306 -6.92 20.71 -28.89
N GLY A 307 -5.70 20.31 -29.26
CA GLY A 307 -5.10 20.59 -30.56
C GLY A 307 -4.30 21.90 -30.66
N THR A 308 -4.14 22.67 -29.57
CA THR A 308 -3.18 23.78 -29.51
C THR A 308 -1.78 23.27 -29.81
N LYS A 309 -1.08 23.93 -30.73
CA LYS A 309 0.34 23.70 -31.00
C LYS A 309 1.16 24.49 -29.98
N ILE A 310 2.18 23.86 -29.40
CA ILE A 310 3.16 24.57 -28.57
C ILE A 310 3.84 25.70 -29.35
N ALA A 311 4.28 26.72 -28.61
CA ALA A 311 5.08 27.81 -29.16
C ALA A 311 6.32 27.25 -29.90
N LYS A 312 6.66 27.87 -31.04
CA LYS A 312 7.73 27.38 -31.92
C LYS A 312 9.08 27.19 -31.20
N ALA A 313 9.40 28.07 -30.25
CA ALA A 313 10.60 27.97 -29.44
C ALA A 313 10.71 26.63 -28.65
N CYS A 314 9.57 26.03 -28.30
CA CYS A 314 9.48 24.75 -27.60
C CYS A 314 9.49 23.56 -28.56
N SER A 315 8.80 23.65 -29.71
CA SER A 315 8.84 22.58 -30.72
C SER A 315 10.24 22.42 -31.32
N ASP A 316 10.92 23.53 -31.57
CA ASP A 316 12.28 23.54 -32.15
C ASP A 316 13.31 23.00 -31.13
N ALA A 317 13.02 23.14 -29.82
CA ALA A 317 13.82 22.57 -28.73
C ALA A 317 13.57 21.08 -28.45
N LYS A 318 12.51 20.48 -29.03
CA LYS A 318 12.15 19.06 -28.89
C LYS A 318 12.03 18.57 -27.44
N ILE A 319 11.48 19.41 -26.56
CA ILE A 319 11.23 19.05 -25.16
C ILE A 319 10.15 17.97 -25.06
N GLU A 320 10.35 17.00 -24.15
CA GLU A 320 9.44 15.86 -23.95
C GLU A 320 8.44 16.10 -22.81
N GLY A 321 8.71 17.06 -21.92
CA GLY A 321 7.88 17.38 -20.76
C GLY A 321 8.19 18.73 -20.13
N PHE A 322 7.57 19.01 -18.97
CA PHE A 322 7.71 20.28 -18.26
C PHE A 322 7.95 20.08 -16.74
N PRO A 323 8.78 20.92 -16.10
CA PRO A 323 9.71 21.84 -16.75
C PRO A 323 10.82 21.06 -17.48
N THR A 324 11.47 21.71 -18.44
CA THR A 324 12.71 21.19 -19.05
C THR A 324 13.74 22.31 -19.08
N TRP A 325 14.92 22.06 -18.52
CA TRP A 325 16.05 22.98 -18.59
C TRP A 325 16.97 22.63 -19.76
N VAL A 326 17.43 23.65 -20.48
CA VAL A 326 18.50 23.54 -21.47
C VAL A 326 19.65 24.44 -21.04
N ILE A 327 20.76 23.82 -20.64
CA ILE A 327 21.93 24.47 -20.04
C ILE A 327 23.18 23.97 -20.76
N ASN A 328 23.96 24.85 -21.37
CA ASN A 328 25.19 24.48 -22.10
C ASN A 328 25.01 23.36 -23.16
N GLY A 329 23.80 23.20 -23.70
CA GLY A 329 23.43 22.12 -24.64
C GLY A 329 23.00 20.80 -23.99
N GLN A 330 23.15 20.66 -22.67
CA GLN A 330 22.56 19.57 -21.89
C GLN A 330 21.06 19.84 -21.66
N VAL A 331 20.25 18.78 -21.76
CA VAL A 331 18.83 18.79 -21.42
C VAL A 331 18.65 18.13 -20.05
N LEU A 332 17.98 18.80 -19.13
CA LEU A 332 17.57 18.26 -17.83
C LEU A 332 16.04 18.29 -17.75
N SER A 333 15.42 17.13 -17.59
CA SER A 333 13.96 16.98 -17.54
C SER A 333 13.46 17.03 -16.10
N GLY A 334 12.32 17.67 -15.88
CA GLY A 334 11.70 17.82 -14.57
C GLY A 334 12.27 18.97 -13.75
N GLU A 335 11.72 19.13 -12.55
CA GLU A 335 12.23 20.07 -11.55
C GLU A 335 13.67 19.73 -11.14
N GLN A 336 14.47 20.74 -10.84
CA GLN A 336 15.88 20.61 -10.47
C GLN A 336 16.18 21.44 -9.22
N ASP A 337 16.96 20.88 -8.30
CA ASP A 337 17.51 21.63 -7.18
C ASP A 337 18.38 22.80 -7.66
N LEU A 338 18.34 23.93 -6.95
CA LEU A 338 19.21 25.07 -7.22
C LEU A 338 20.70 24.68 -7.18
N SER A 339 21.07 23.68 -6.37
CA SER A 339 22.44 23.18 -6.28
C SER A 339 22.88 22.42 -7.55
N ASP A 340 21.96 21.70 -8.20
CA ASP A 340 22.24 20.95 -9.43
C ASP A 340 22.19 21.84 -10.67
N LEU A 341 21.27 22.82 -10.70
CA LEU A 341 21.32 23.91 -11.69
C LEU A 341 22.64 24.68 -11.61
N ALA A 342 23.18 24.93 -10.41
CA ALA A 342 24.50 25.53 -10.22
C ALA A 342 25.63 24.65 -10.78
N LYS A 343 25.63 23.34 -10.48
CA LYS A 343 26.63 22.39 -11.04
C LYS A 343 26.56 22.33 -12.57
N ALA A 344 25.37 22.13 -13.15
CA ALA A 344 25.17 22.01 -14.59
C ALA A 344 25.48 23.29 -15.38
N SER A 345 25.31 24.45 -14.74
CA SER A 345 25.65 25.76 -15.34
C SER A 345 27.11 26.17 -15.13
N GLY A 346 27.91 25.42 -14.37
CA GLY A 346 29.28 25.80 -14.00
C GLY A 346 29.33 27.04 -13.09
N PHE A 347 28.31 27.24 -12.25
CA PHE A 347 28.26 28.33 -11.29
C PHE A 347 29.32 28.12 -10.17
N PRO A 348 30.07 29.15 -9.74
CA PRO A 348 31.17 28.97 -8.79
C PRO A 348 30.74 28.46 -7.41
N GLU A 349 31.44 27.46 -6.87
CA GLU A 349 31.17 26.87 -5.54
C GLU A 349 31.23 27.90 -4.40
N MET A 350 32.14 28.89 -4.49
CA MET A 350 32.25 29.96 -3.48
C MET A 350 30.98 30.84 -3.32
N SER A 351 29.99 30.67 -4.19
CA SER A 351 28.70 31.36 -4.13
C SER A 351 27.52 30.44 -3.79
N GLN A 352 27.76 29.15 -3.52
CA GLN A 352 26.72 28.21 -3.06
C GLN A 352 26.54 28.30 -1.53
N PRO A 353 25.32 28.12 -1.00
CA PRO A 353 25.11 27.95 0.43
C PRO A 353 25.70 26.62 0.89
N SER A 354 26.38 26.66 2.04
CA SER A 354 27.04 25.53 2.71
C SER A 354 26.08 24.63 3.48
#